data_AF-A0ABD1MWM8-F1
#
_entry.id   AF-A0ABD1MWM8-F1
#
_cell.length_a   1.000
_cell.length_b   1.000
_cell.length_c   1.000
_cell.angle_alpha   90.00
_cell.angle_beta   90.00
_cell.angle_gamma   90.00
#
_symmetry.space_group_name_H-M   'P 1'
#
loop_
_entity.id
_entity.type
_entity.pdbx_description
1 polymer ?
#
loop_
_entity_poly.entity_id
_entity_poly.type
_entity_poly.pdbx_seq_one_letter_code
_entity_poly.pdbx_strand_id
1 'polypeptide(L)'
;MLKIAAILDEARSSYATHNRKLRELSLLRSKSPSPSHLFSAFSKTLTPLFDFHRRLASADRVVSFVSTFAAAADDEFLDHFLKFLLAAAAASNKTTRYRAWQIVAIICNHQRSVSKSHGAQMSKLNEKIDEIQAVLKELKTDLDRARKGKPPSKSSMEREKELNSLKRNSAFCNLFYHYVFKHDV
;
A
#
# COMPACT_ATOMS: atom_id res chain seq x y z
N MET A 1 8.99 -1.40 23.85
CA MET A 1 9.12 -2.87 23.79
C MET A 1 7.83 -3.58 24.22
N LEU A 2 7.28 -3.31 25.42
CA LEU A 2 6.08 -4.02 25.95
C LEU A 2 4.85 -4.00 25.01
N LYS A 3 4.58 -2.88 24.34
CA LYS A 3 3.42 -2.76 23.43
C LYS A 3 3.51 -3.67 22.18
N ILE A 4 4.70 -3.81 21.59
CA ILE A 4 4.89 -4.67 20.40
C ILE A 4 4.72 -6.14 20.79
N ALA A 5 5.28 -6.55 21.92
CA ALA A 5 5.12 -7.91 22.44
C ALA A 5 3.64 -8.25 22.68
N ALA A 6 2.89 -7.37 23.33
CA ALA A 6 1.45 -7.54 23.56
C ALA A 6 0.66 -7.69 22.24
N ILE A 7 0.98 -6.88 21.23
CA ILE A 7 0.38 -6.99 19.89
C ILE A 7 0.65 -8.36 19.27
N LEU A 8 1.89 -8.86 19.35
CA LEU A 8 2.26 -10.16 18.80
C LEU A 8 1.59 -11.31 19.56
N ASP A 9 1.44 -11.21 20.87
CA ASP A 9 0.73 -12.20 21.68
C ASP A 9 -0.77 -12.25 21.35
N GLU A 10 -1.41 -11.09 21.11
CA GLU A 10 -2.80 -11.03 20.63
C GLU A 10 -2.95 -11.53 19.19
N ALA A 11 -1.96 -11.31 18.32
CA ALA A 11 -1.95 -11.85 16.96
C ALA A 11 -1.71 -13.38 16.95
N ARG A 12 -1.02 -13.89 17.97
CA ARG A 12 -0.77 -15.32 18.18
C ARG A 12 -2.05 -16.09 18.53
N SER A 13 -3.01 -15.45 19.20
CA SER A 13 -4.20 -16.11 19.75
C SER A 13 -5.29 -16.40 18.71
N SER A 14 -5.39 -15.62 17.62
CA SER A 14 -6.38 -15.80 16.54
C SER A 14 -6.05 -14.96 15.30
N TYR A 15 -6.48 -15.42 14.11
CA TYR A 15 -6.46 -14.60 12.89
C TYR A 15 -7.45 -13.42 12.94
N ALA A 16 -8.54 -13.55 13.72
CA ALA A 16 -9.58 -12.52 13.79
C ALA A 16 -9.04 -11.16 14.31
N THR A 17 -7.96 -11.17 15.10
CA THR A 17 -7.36 -9.96 15.66
C THR A 17 -6.39 -9.28 14.69
N HIS A 18 -5.96 -9.96 13.62
CA HIS A 18 -4.86 -9.49 12.75
C HIS A 18 -5.13 -8.13 12.15
N ASN A 19 -6.27 -7.91 11.49
CA ASN A 19 -6.57 -6.63 10.84
C ASN A 19 -6.55 -5.45 11.83
N ARG A 20 -7.12 -5.63 13.03
CA ARG A 20 -7.11 -4.61 14.08
C ARG A 20 -5.67 -4.34 14.55
N LYS A 21 -4.90 -5.40 14.79
CA LYS A 21 -3.53 -5.33 15.31
C LYS A 21 -2.52 -4.80 14.29
N LEU A 22 -2.74 -5.04 13.01
CA LEU A 22 -1.96 -4.45 11.92
C LEU A 22 -2.08 -2.93 11.93
N ARG A 23 -3.31 -2.40 12.07
CA ARG A 23 -3.53 -0.95 12.17
C ARG A 23 -2.87 -0.36 13.42
N GLU A 24 -2.98 -1.05 14.55
CA GLU A 24 -2.36 -0.62 15.81
C GLU A 24 -0.82 -0.56 15.69
N LEU A 25 -0.20 -1.60 15.10
CA LEU A 25 1.24 -1.64 14.89
C LEU A 25 1.72 -0.60 13.88
N SER A 26 0.97 -0.38 12.80
CA SER A 26 1.25 0.68 11.83
C SER A 26 1.14 2.08 12.45
N LEU A 27 0.17 2.31 13.35
CA LEU A 27 0.04 3.56 14.08
C LEU A 27 1.19 3.77 15.08
N LEU A 28 1.64 2.72 15.75
CA LEU A 28 2.85 2.79 16.58
C LEU A 28 4.09 3.13 15.75
N ARG A 29 4.14 2.68 14.49
CA ARG A 29 5.21 3.01 13.56
C ARG A 29 5.21 4.46 13.13
N SER A 30 4.06 5.02 12.78
CA SER A 30 3.96 6.44 12.39
C SER A 30 4.19 7.40 13.55
N LYS A 31 3.87 7.01 14.79
CA LYS A 31 4.10 7.82 16.00
C LYS A 31 5.52 7.72 16.56
N SER A 32 6.33 6.78 16.08
CA SER A 32 7.68 6.58 16.61
C SER A 32 8.60 7.69 16.11
N PRO A 33 9.36 8.38 16.99
CA PRO A 33 10.25 9.46 16.61
C PRO A 33 11.45 9.01 15.76
N SER A 34 11.79 7.71 15.81
CA SER A 34 12.83 7.12 14.97
C SER A 34 12.41 5.73 14.45
N PRO A 35 12.48 5.47 13.13
CA PRO A 35 12.19 4.17 12.53
C PRO A 35 13.10 3.05 13.04
N SER A 36 14.38 3.35 13.24
CA SER A 36 15.41 2.41 13.69
C SER A 36 15.16 1.82 15.08
N HIS A 37 14.70 2.64 16.04
CA HIS A 37 14.39 2.19 17.39
C HIS A 37 13.18 1.23 17.41
N LEU A 38 12.17 1.51 16.59
CA LEU A 38 11.03 0.60 16.45
C LEU A 38 11.44 -0.72 15.82
N PHE A 39 12.23 -0.67 14.75
CA PHE A 39 12.74 -1.88 14.10
C PHE A 39 13.59 -2.72 15.05
N SER A 40 14.46 -2.10 15.85
CA SER A 40 15.24 -2.78 16.89
C SER A 40 14.36 -3.44 17.94
N ALA A 41 13.32 -2.74 18.42
CA ALA A 41 12.37 -3.32 19.37
C ALA A 41 11.58 -4.48 18.74
N PHE A 42 11.13 -4.33 17.50
CA PHE A 42 10.36 -5.31 16.74
C PHE A 42 11.15 -6.60 16.48
N SER A 43 12.37 -6.48 15.96
CA SER A 43 13.27 -7.61 15.70
C SER A 43 13.60 -8.39 16.98
N LYS A 44 13.89 -7.69 18.09
CA LYS A 44 14.12 -8.32 19.40
C LYS A 44 12.89 -9.09 19.92
N THR A 45 11.69 -8.53 19.75
CA THR A 45 10.45 -9.24 20.12
C THR A 45 10.14 -10.44 19.22
N LEU A 46 10.69 -10.49 18.01
CA LEU A 46 10.52 -11.61 17.09
C LEU A 46 11.51 -12.75 17.31
N THR A 47 12.65 -12.50 17.97
CA THR A 47 13.67 -13.53 18.21
C THR A 47 13.11 -14.84 18.79
N PRO A 48 12.21 -14.83 19.79
CA PRO A 48 11.64 -16.08 20.34
C PRO A 48 10.89 -16.92 19.30
N LEU A 49 10.35 -16.31 18.24
CA LEU A 49 9.65 -17.03 17.17
C LEU A 49 10.57 -18.02 16.43
N PHE A 50 11.87 -17.72 16.37
CA PHE A 50 12.85 -18.52 15.63
C PHE A 50 13.39 -19.73 16.40
N ASP A 51 13.15 -19.79 17.72
CA ASP A 51 13.62 -20.89 18.58
C ASP A 51 12.61 -22.04 18.68
N PHE A 52 11.36 -21.86 18.24
CA PHE A 52 10.34 -22.90 18.32
C PHE A 52 10.54 -24.02 17.29
N HIS A 53 11.07 -25.16 17.76
CA HIS A 53 11.36 -26.31 16.91
C HIS A 53 10.12 -26.97 16.28
N ARG A 54 8.97 -26.91 16.96
CA ARG A 54 7.72 -27.55 16.50
C ARG A 54 6.86 -26.57 15.68
N ARG A 55 6.19 -27.08 14.64
CA ARG A 55 5.11 -26.34 13.97
C ARG A 55 3.95 -26.16 14.95
N LEU A 56 3.75 -24.93 15.38
CA LEU A 56 2.66 -24.53 16.25
C LEU A 56 1.75 -23.57 15.49
N ALA A 57 0.44 -23.81 15.52
CA ALA A 57 -0.53 -22.93 14.87
C ALA A 57 -0.45 -21.48 15.40
N SER A 58 -0.04 -21.31 16.66
CA SER A 58 0.29 -20.00 17.25
C SER A 58 1.46 -19.32 16.55
N ALA A 59 2.56 -20.05 16.31
CA ALA A 59 3.73 -19.52 15.60
C ALA A 59 3.40 -19.18 14.14
N ASP A 60 2.63 -20.04 13.45
CA ASP A 60 2.24 -19.79 12.06
C ASP A 60 1.35 -18.55 11.92
N ARG A 61 0.47 -18.29 12.90
CA ARG A 61 -0.31 -17.05 12.97
C ARG A 61 0.59 -15.81 13.11
N VAL A 62 1.59 -15.85 13.98
CA VAL A 62 2.55 -14.73 14.13
C VAL A 62 3.35 -14.53 12.85
N VAL A 63 3.81 -15.62 12.22
CA VAL A 63 4.51 -15.58 10.92
C VAL A 63 3.65 -14.90 9.87
N SER A 64 2.38 -15.29 9.72
CA SER A 64 1.45 -14.66 8.78
C SER A 64 1.27 -13.17 9.09
N PHE A 65 0.99 -12.83 10.36
CA PHE A 65 0.80 -11.45 10.81
C PHE A 65 1.98 -10.55 10.47
N VAL A 66 3.19 -11.00 10.81
CA VAL A 66 4.45 -10.28 10.59
C VAL A 66 4.73 -10.11 9.11
N SER A 67 4.48 -11.13 8.31
CA SER A 67 4.68 -11.09 6.87
C SER A 67 3.72 -10.10 6.20
N THR A 68 2.44 -10.12 6.58
CA THR A 68 1.44 -9.15 6.08
C THR A 68 1.78 -7.72 6.51
N PHE A 69 2.24 -7.52 7.75
CA PHE A 69 2.70 -6.22 8.24
C PHE A 69 3.88 -5.69 7.41
N ALA A 70 4.92 -6.50 7.24
CA ALA A 70 6.11 -6.13 6.51
C ALA A 70 5.81 -5.81 5.04
N ALA A 71 4.93 -6.59 4.39
CA ALA A 71 4.51 -6.34 3.01
C ALA A 71 3.70 -5.05 2.84
N ALA A 72 3.03 -4.57 3.90
CA ALA A 72 2.29 -3.31 3.90
C ALA A 72 3.07 -2.13 4.51
N ALA A 73 4.32 -2.35 4.91
CA ALA A 73 5.19 -1.31 5.44
C ALA A 73 5.79 -0.46 4.31
N ASP A 74 6.59 0.56 4.68
CA ASP A 74 7.37 1.30 3.70
C ASP A 74 8.60 0.50 3.23
N ASP A 75 9.15 0.91 2.09
CA ASP A 75 10.28 0.25 1.46
C ASP A 75 11.52 0.21 2.37
N GLU A 76 11.72 1.25 3.19
CA GLU A 76 12.83 1.32 4.14
C GLU A 76 12.71 0.27 5.23
N PHE A 77 11.54 0.11 5.87
CA PHE A 77 11.34 -0.94 6.87
C PHE A 77 11.48 -2.33 6.25
N LEU A 78 10.90 -2.52 5.05
CA LEU A 78 10.96 -3.79 4.36
C LEU A 78 12.40 -4.19 4.04
N ASP A 79 13.23 -3.27 3.53
CA ASP A 79 14.65 -3.53 3.25
C ASP A 79 15.42 -3.97 4.52
N HIS A 80 15.26 -3.24 5.62
CA HIS A 80 15.86 -3.62 6.90
C HIS A 80 15.36 -4.99 7.39
N PHE A 81 14.08 -5.29 7.22
CA PHE A 81 13.50 -6.55 7.64
C PHE A 81 13.99 -7.72 6.78
N LEU A 82 14.10 -7.55 5.47
CA LEU A 82 14.66 -8.55 4.57
C LEU A 82 16.13 -8.83 4.88
N LYS A 83 16.94 -7.80 5.19
CA LYS A 83 18.34 -7.99 5.66
C LYS A 83 18.40 -8.78 6.96
N PHE A 84 17.52 -8.49 7.92
CA PHE A 84 17.40 -9.27 9.15
C PHE A 84 17.03 -10.74 8.89
N LEU A 85 16.05 -10.99 8.02
CA LEU A 85 15.63 -12.35 7.66
C LEU A 85 16.71 -13.10 6.89
N LEU A 86 17.47 -12.42 6.02
CA LEU A 86 18.58 -13.03 5.28
C LEU A 86 19.69 -13.50 6.23
N ALA A 87 20.01 -12.71 7.26
CA ALA A 87 20.94 -13.12 8.30
C ALA A 87 20.42 -14.35 9.08
N ALA A 88 19.13 -14.36 9.45
CA ALA A 88 18.50 -15.52 10.10
C ALA A 88 18.44 -16.77 9.19
N ALA A 89 18.28 -16.58 7.88
CA ALA A 89 18.29 -17.65 6.88
C ALA A 89 19.66 -18.31 6.71
N ALA A 90 20.74 -17.63 7.08
CA ALA A 90 22.11 -18.15 7.08
C ALA A 90 22.52 -18.81 8.42
N ALA A 91 21.64 -18.81 9.43
CA ALA A 91 21.94 -19.40 10.74
C ALA A 91 22.19 -20.92 10.67
N SER A 92 23.03 -21.45 11.57
CA SER A 92 23.29 -22.89 11.68
C SER A 92 22.06 -23.69 12.14
N ASN A 93 21.14 -23.05 12.86
CA ASN A 93 19.90 -23.66 13.34
C ASN A 93 18.87 -23.84 12.20
N LYS A 94 18.49 -25.11 11.94
CA LYS A 94 17.51 -25.48 10.90
C LYS A 94 16.14 -24.80 11.10
N THR A 95 15.69 -24.66 12.34
CA THR A 95 14.39 -24.03 12.65
C THR A 95 14.42 -22.55 12.31
N THR A 96 15.46 -21.84 12.72
CA THR A 96 15.66 -20.42 12.41
C THR A 96 15.65 -20.19 10.90
N ARG A 97 16.40 -21.00 10.14
CA ARG A 97 16.41 -20.94 8.67
C ARG A 97 15.02 -21.15 8.10
N TYR A 98 14.34 -22.23 8.51
CA TYR A 98 13.01 -22.56 8.01
C TYR A 98 12.02 -21.42 8.23
N ARG A 99 12.00 -20.81 9.43
CA ARG A 99 11.12 -19.69 9.75
C ARG A 99 11.45 -18.44 8.96
N ALA A 100 12.73 -18.12 8.78
CA ALA A 100 13.15 -16.99 7.96
C ALA A 100 12.67 -17.15 6.51
N TRP A 101 12.93 -18.31 5.90
CA TRP A 101 12.47 -18.61 4.54
C TRP A 101 10.94 -18.62 4.41
N GLN A 102 10.23 -19.12 5.42
CA GLN A 102 8.76 -19.09 5.45
C GLN A 102 8.23 -17.66 5.42
N ILE A 103 8.78 -16.76 6.24
CA ILE A 103 8.38 -15.34 6.26
C ILE A 103 8.68 -14.68 4.91
N VAL A 104 9.89 -14.87 4.37
CA VAL A 104 10.28 -14.30 3.06
C VAL A 104 9.32 -14.75 1.95
N ALA A 105 9.00 -16.04 1.87
CA ALA A 105 8.07 -16.56 0.86
C ALA A 105 6.68 -15.92 0.97
N ILE A 106 6.17 -15.73 2.19
CA ILE A 106 4.86 -15.10 2.41
C ILE A 106 4.90 -13.62 2.02
N ILE A 107 5.96 -12.88 2.36
CA ILE A 107 6.13 -11.48 1.96
C ILE A 107 6.11 -11.37 0.43
N CYS A 108 6.91 -12.18 -0.28
CA CYS A 108 6.94 -12.19 -1.74
C CYS A 108 5.56 -12.46 -2.35
N ASN A 109 4.79 -13.37 -1.74
CA ASN A 109 3.42 -13.66 -2.19
C ASN A 109 2.46 -12.48 -1.98
N HIS A 110 2.58 -11.75 -0.86
CA HIS A 110 1.78 -10.55 -0.61
C HIS A 110 2.15 -9.42 -1.59
N GLN A 111 3.42 -9.26 -1.92
CA GLN A 111 3.89 -8.24 -2.86
C GLN A 111 3.54 -8.55 -4.32
N ARG A 112 3.46 -9.84 -4.70
CA ARG A 112 3.07 -10.25 -6.05
C ARG A 112 1.58 -9.97 -6.36
N SER A 113 0.76 -9.74 -5.34
CA SER A 113 -0.67 -9.45 -5.51
C SER A 113 -0.92 -7.95 -5.69
N VAL A 114 -0.84 -7.47 -6.94
CA VAL A 114 -1.61 -6.26 -7.32
C VAL A 114 -3.09 -6.48 -6.98
N SER A 115 -3.77 -5.48 -6.42
CA SER A 115 -5.18 -5.64 -6.04
C SER A 115 -5.99 -6.07 -7.27
N LYS A 116 -7.00 -6.93 -7.10
CA LYS A 116 -7.88 -7.32 -8.22
C LYS A 116 -8.49 -6.11 -8.95
N SER A 117 -8.60 -4.96 -8.27
CA SER A 117 -9.10 -3.69 -8.83
C SER A 117 -8.02 -2.83 -9.50
N HIS A 118 -6.73 -3.13 -9.33
CA HIS A 118 -5.63 -2.31 -9.84
C HIS A 118 -5.67 -2.20 -11.37
N GLY A 119 -5.95 -3.31 -12.07
CA GLY A 119 -6.10 -3.29 -13.52
C GLY A 119 -7.22 -2.35 -13.97
N ALA A 120 -8.36 -2.37 -13.28
CA ALA A 120 -9.48 -1.48 -13.58
C ALA A 120 -9.16 -0.01 -13.24
N GLN A 121 -8.38 0.25 -12.19
CA GLN A 121 -7.94 1.61 -11.83
C GLN A 121 -6.92 2.14 -12.85
N MET A 122 -5.97 1.32 -13.30
CA MET A 122 -5.00 1.68 -14.34
C MET A 122 -5.67 1.91 -15.70
N SER A 123 -6.70 1.12 -16.06
CA SER A 123 -7.50 1.38 -17.27
C SER A 123 -8.12 2.77 -17.24
N LYS A 124 -8.81 3.12 -16.15
CA LYS A 124 -9.43 4.45 -15.97
C LYS A 124 -8.41 5.59 -15.98
N LEU A 125 -7.22 5.37 -15.43
CA LEU A 125 -6.14 6.36 -15.43
C LEU A 125 -5.57 6.54 -16.84
N ASN A 126 -5.34 5.45 -17.58
CA ASN A 126 -4.85 5.50 -18.94
C ASN A 126 -5.86 6.16 -19.88
N GLU A 127 -7.16 5.84 -19.75
CA GLU A 127 -8.24 6.52 -20.48
C GLU A 127 -8.19 8.04 -20.28
N LYS A 128 -8.01 8.50 -19.03
CA LYS A 128 -7.85 9.94 -18.75
C LYS A 128 -6.56 10.53 -19.33
N ILE A 129 -5.47 9.78 -19.35
CA ILE A 129 -4.21 10.22 -19.96
C ILE A 129 -4.44 10.43 -21.47
N ASP A 130 -5.11 9.51 -22.14
CA ASP A 130 -5.42 9.58 -23.56
C ASP A 130 -6.36 10.76 -23.88
N GLU A 131 -7.41 10.97 -23.06
CA GLU A 131 -8.31 12.13 -23.16
C GLU A 131 -7.54 13.46 -23.05
N ILE A 132 -6.69 13.59 -22.04
CA ILE A 132 -5.90 14.81 -21.83
C ILE A 132 -4.90 15.02 -22.98
N GLN A 133 -4.27 13.96 -23.48
CA GLN A 133 -3.35 14.04 -24.62
C GLN A 133 -4.09 14.49 -25.91
N ALA A 134 -5.32 14.03 -26.12
CA ALA A 134 -6.15 14.48 -27.24
C ALA A 134 -6.49 15.98 -27.14
N VAL A 135 -6.91 16.45 -25.95
CA VAL A 135 -7.20 17.87 -25.71
C VAL A 135 -5.94 18.74 -25.91
N LEU A 136 -4.78 18.29 -25.45
CA LEU A 136 -3.52 19.02 -25.67
C LEU A 136 -3.15 19.14 -27.15
N LYS A 137 -3.42 18.11 -27.96
CA LYS A 137 -3.20 18.13 -29.40
C LYS A 137 -4.13 19.13 -30.08
N GLU A 138 -5.41 19.15 -29.70
CA GLU A 138 -6.39 20.10 -30.21
C GLU A 138 -6.01 21.55 -29.88
N LEU A 139 -5.66 21.82 -28.63
CA LEU A 139 -5.24 23.16 -28.19
C LEU A 139 -3.96 23.64 -28.89
N LYS A 140 -2.99 22.75 -29.13
CA LYS A 140 -1.80 23.08 -29.93
C LYS A 140 -2.17 23.46 -31.36
N THR A 141 -3.06 22.70 -31.99
CA THR A 141 -3.51 23.04 -33.36
C THR A 141 -4.29 24.34 -33.43
N ASP A 142 -5.10 24.66 -32.41
CA ASP A 142 -5.82 25.93 -32.33
C ASP A 142 -4.87 27.12 -32.08
N LEU A 143 -3.82 26.94 -31.28
CA LEU A 143 -2.76 27.95 -31.12
C LEU A 143 -2.06 28.25 -32.45
N ASP A 144 -1.73 27.23 -33.23
CA ASP A 144 -1.11 27.40 -34.55
C ASP A 144 -2.05 28.08 -35.56
N ARG A 145 -3.35 27.85 -35.45
CA ARG A 145 -4.38 28.52 -36.27
C ARG A 145 -4.55 29.98 -35.86
N ALA A 146 -4.61 30.26 -34.55
CA ALA A 146 -4.68 31.61 -34.01
C ALA A 146 -3.45 32.45 -34.42
N ARG A 147 -2.24 31.85 -34.35
CA ARG A 147 -1.01 32.46 -34.88
C ARG A 147 -1.07 32.78 -36.37
N LYS A 148 -1.87 32.06 -37.15
CA LYS A 148 -2.12 32.26 -38.59
C LYS A 148 -3.37 33.11 -38.88
N GLY A 149 -4.02 33.68 -37.86
CA GLY A 149 -5.23 34.50 -37.99
C GLY A 149 -6.48 33.70 -38.41
N LYS A 150 -6.46 32.37 -38.30
CA LYS A 150 -7.58 31.50 -38.68
C LYS A 150 -8.48 31.20 -37.47
N PRO A 151 -9.80 31.06 -37.68
CA PRO A 151 -10.72 30.75 -36.58
C PRO A 151 -10.45 29.34 -35.99
N PRO A 152 -10.85 29.12 -34.71
CA PRO A 152 -10.70 27.84 -34.04
C PRO A 152 -11.44 26.70 -34.75
N SER A 153 -10.97 25.47 -34.54
CA SER A 153 -11.56 24.29 -35.17
C SER A 153 -12.98 23.93 -34.67
N LYS A 154 -13.25 24.14 -33.38
CA LYS A 154 -14.58 23.95 -32.76
C LYS A 154 -15.27 25.26 -32.45
N SER A 155 -16.60 25.28 -32.59
CA SER A 155 -17.43 26.42 -32.22
C SER A 155 -17.34 26.71 -30.71
N SER A 156 -17.50 27.97 -30.31
CA SER A 156 -17.56 28.38 -28.90
C SER A 156 -18.60 27.59 -28.09
N MET A 157 -19.72 27.26 -28.73
CA MET A 157 -20.86 26.56 -28.14
C MET A 157 -20.55 25.09 -27.80
N GLU A 158 -19.70 24.44 -28.59
CA GLU A 158 -19.30 23.04 -28.40
C GLU A 158 -18.29 22.91 -27.25
N ARG A 159 -17.36 23.86 -27.14
CA ARG A 159 -16.41 23.96 -26.01
C ARG A 159 -17.08 24.23 -24.67
N GLU A 160 -18.14 25.03 -24.66
CA GLU A 160 -18.89 25.36 -23.43
C GLU A 160 -19.66 24.15 -22.88
N LYS A 161 -20.17 23.27 -23.76
CA LYS A 161 -20.78 21.98 -23.36
C LYS A 161 -19.76 21.00 -22.77
N GLU A 162 -18.57 20.87 -23.39
CA GLU A 162 -17.46 20.04 -22.87
C GLU A 162 -16.98 20.55 -21.49
N LEU A 163 -16.81 21.86 -21.34
CA LEU A 163 -16.40 22.46 -20.07
C LEU A 163 -17.43 22.22 -18.96
N ASN A 164 -18.72 22.31 -19.27
CA ASN A 164 -19.80 22.06 -18.33
C ASN A 164 -20.01 20.58 -18.01
N SER A 165 -19.62 19.63 -18.88
CA SER A 165 -19.62 18.21 -18.53
C SER A 165 -18.49 17.88 -17.54
N LEU A 166 -17.29 18.44 -17.76
CA LEU A 166 -16.14 18.26 -16.87
C LEU A 166 -16.35 18.85 -15.47
N LYS A 167 -16.93 20.06 -15.39
CA LYS A 167 -17.29 20.69 -14.11
C LYS A 167 -18.32 19.89 -13.32
N ARG A 168 -19.33 19.33 -14.01
CA ARG A 168 -20.35 18.47 -13.37
C ARG A 168 -19.74 17.20 -12.81
N ASN A 169 -18.83 16.55 -13.55
CA ASN A 169 -18.14 15.34 -13.10
C ASN A 169 -17.21 15.61 -11.89
N SER A 170 -16.52 16.75 -11.88
CA SER A 170 -15.71 17.19 -10.73
C SER A 170 -16.56 17.46 -9.49
N ALA A 171 -17.71 18.14 -9.64
CA ALA A 171 -18.63 18.40 -8.53
C ALA A 171 -19.24 17.10 -7.98
N PHE A 172 -19.56 16.13 -8.85
CA PHE A 172 -20.08 14.82 -8.44
C PHE A 172 -19.05 14.02 -7.64
N CYS A 173 -17.77 14.05 -8.04
CA CYS A 173 -16.68 13.44 -7.28
C CYS A 173 -16.49 14.09 -5.90
N ASN A 174 -16.58 15.41 -5.81
CA ASN A 174 -16.47 16.12 -4.52
C ASN A 174 -17.65 15.82 -3.59
N LEU A 175 -18.87 15.74 -4.11
CA LEU A 175 -20.05 15.38 -3.32
C LEU A 175 -19.97 13.93 -2.81
N PHE A 176 -19.48 13.01 -3.64
CA PHE A 176 -19.32 11.60 -3.29
C PHE A 176 -18.22 11.41 -2.22
N TYR A 177 -17.08 12.10 -2.35
CA TYR A 177 -16.03 12.09 -1.31
C TYR A 177 -16.56 12.62 0.02
N HIS A 178 -17.36 13.68 0.00
CA HIS A 178 -17.93 14.28 1.19
C HIS A 178 -19.03 13.41 1.84
N TYR A 179 -19.75 12.61 1.05
CA TYR A 179 -20.78 11.69 1.55
C TYR A 179 -20.18 10.42 2.15
N VAL A 180 -19.12 9.88 1.53
CA VAL A 180 -18.46 8.64 1.98
C VAL A 180 -17.57 8.86 3.20
N PHE A 181 -16.90 10.01 3.33
CA PHE A 181 -15.95 10.24 4.44
C PHE A 181 -16.51 10.97 5.66
N LYS A 182 -17.78 11.41 5.65
CA LYS A 182 -18.36 12.18 6.76
C LYS A 182 -19.41 11.42 7.58
N HIS A 183 -19.67 10.15 7.27
CA HIS A 183 -20.63 9.29 7.97
C HIS A 183 -20.02 8.11 8.75
N ASP A 184 -18.69 7.99 8.80
CA ASP A 184 -17.97 7.00 9.64
C ASP A 184 -17.20 7.70 10.79
N VAL A 185 -17.91 8.44 11.65
CA VAL A 185 -17.41 8.91 12.96
C VAL A 185 -18.45 8.56 14.03
#